data_AF-A0A0J9WF44-F1
#
_entry.id   AF-A0A0J9WF44-F1
#
_cell.length_a   1.000
_cell.length_b   1.000
_cell.length_c   1.000
_cell.angle_alpha   90.00
_cell.angle_beta   90.00
_cell.angle_gamma   90.00
#
_symmetry.space_group_name_H-M   'P 1'
#
loop_
_entity.id
_entity.type
_entity.pdbx_description
1 polymer ?
#
loop_
_entity_poly.entity_id
_entity_poly.type
_entity_poly.pdbx_seq_one_letter_code
_entity_poly.pdbx_strand_id
1 'polypeptide(L)'
;YKFLSLFSKYKFIYEEVSRDNLLLDGSFCSDDTHTIQIYNGKECFDYKSVCPKFIKYMIKIKEKYGKITPESYKYLYYWMHQNFLTFKGNDCNAFAFYKILLNNYCKNGNWEQWKTHISEMKYDEFERHNNLMHLYDIFHNFITPKDKEENIKCIKANECVKQYDEYIEPCFGGVRSNYCDELKNFKEDYEKLIAELTCENITRILTSPEGISKAYITTISVVTILIVPIILYFLYK
;
A
#
# COMPACT_ATOMS: atom_id res chain seq x y z
N TYR A 1 16.61 -7.79 4.29
CA TYR A 1 15.16 -7.79 4.01
C TYR A 1 15.01 -7.22 2.62
N LYS A 2 14.32 -7.89 1.68
CA LYS A 2 14.08 -7.35 0.33
C LYS A 2 12.60 -7.43 0.05
N PHE A 3 11.90 -6.30 0.03
CA PHE A 3 10.45 -6.22 -0.11
C PHE A 3 9.97 -6.86 -1.41
N LEU A 4 10.76 -6.77 -2.48
CA LEU A 4 10.52 -7.45 -3.76
C LEU A 4 10.25 -8.96 -3.61
N SER A 5 10.95 -9.64 -2.69
CA SER A 5 10.76 -11.07 -2.46
C SER A 5 9.40 -11.37 -1.80
N LEU A 6 8.98 -10.53 -0.86
CA LEU A 6 7.68 -10.64 -0.18
C LEU A 6 6.53 -10.26 -1.11
N PHE A 7 6.73 -9.22 -1.92
CA PHE A 7 5.80 -8.81 -2.96
C PHE A 7 5.48 -9.99 -3.89
N SER A 8 6.52 -10.63 -4.44
CA SER A 8 6.37 -11.77 -5.36
C SER A 8 5.69 -12.97 -4.68
N LYS A 9 6.08 -13.26 -3.44
CA LYS A 9 5.50 -14.35 -2.62
C LYS A 9 3.99 -14.20 -2.47
N TYR A 10 3.53 -13.02 -2.06
CA TYR A 10 2.11 -12.81 -1.76
C TYR A 10 1.27 -12.54 -3.02
N LYS A 11 1.88 -12.01 -4.10
CA LYS A 11 1.23 -11.85 -5.42
C LYS A 11 0.75 -13.18 -5.97
N PHE A 12 1.64 -14.17 -5.94
CA PHE A 12 1.34 -15.52 -6.38
C PHE A 12 0.10 -16.09 -5.67
N ILE A 13 0.00 -15.91 -4.36
CA ILE A 13 -1.14 -16.41 -3.57
C ILE A 13 -2.44 -15.71 -3.99
N TYR A 14 -2.39 -14.39 -4.17
CA TYR A 14 -3.55 -13.62 -4.62
C TYR A 14 -4.02 -14.09 -6.00
N GLU A 15 -3.11 -14.29 -6.95
CA GLU A 15 -3.42 -14.79 -8.30
C GLU A 15 -3.93 -16.23 -8.30
N GLU A 16 -3.48 -17.08 -7.38
CA GLU A 16 -4.03 -18.41 -7.17
C GLU A 16 -5.47 -18.34 -6.64
N VAL A 17 -5.69 -17.57 -5.57
CA VAL A 17 -7.01 -17.36 -4.94
C VAL A 17 -8.02 -16.78 -5.92
N SER A 18 -7.59 -15.83 -6.77
CA SER A 18 -8.46 -15.15 -7.74
C SER A 18 -8.94 -16.05 -8.87
N ARG A 19 -8.23 -17.17 -9.15
CA ARG A 19 -8.61 -18.15 -10.18
C ARG A 19 -9.40 -19.34 -9.62
N ASP A 20 -9.41 -19.47 -8.31
CA ASP A 20 -9.98 -20.62 -7.63
C ASP A 20 -11.49 -20.40 -7.40
N ASN A 21 -12.32 -21.33 -7.90
CA ASN A 21 -13.79 -21.32 -7.75
C ASN A 21 -14.30 -22.07 -6.51
N LEU A 22 -13.40 -22.61 -5.65
CA LEU A 22 -13.81 -23.28 -4.41
C LEU A 22 -14.67 -22.36 -3.54
N LEU A 23 -15.87 -22.85 -3.24
CA LEU A 23 -16.80 -22.27 -2.29
C LEU A 23 -16.28 -22.56 -0.88
N LEU A 24 -16.07 -21.50 -0.10
CA LEU A 24 -15.81 -21.64 1.32
C LEU A 24 -17.11 -21.93 2.07
N ASP A 25 -16.98 -22.67 3.17
CA ASP A 25 -18.04 -22.73 4.17
C ASP A 25 -18.36 -21.31 4.67
N GLY A 26 -19.62 -20.91 4.57
CA GLY A 26 -20.10 -19.56 4.81
C GLY A 26 -20.01 -19.10 6.26
N SER A 27 -19.66 -20.01 7.18
CA SER A 27 -19.57 -19.79 8.63
C SER A 27 -18.66 -18.62 9.03
N PHE A 28 -17.60 -18.33 8.27
CA PHE A 28 -16.73 -17.19 8.56
C PHE A 28 -17.35 -15.83 8.22
N CYS A 29 -18.34 -15.80 7.33
CA CYS A 29 -18.95 -14.60 6.79
C CYS A 29 -20.43 -14.44 7.18
N SER A 30 -20.97 -15.33 8.01
CA SER A 30 -22.40 -15.38 8.38
C SER A 30 -22.79 -14.50 9.57
N ASP A 31 -21.87 -14.25 10.51
CA ASP A 31 -22.21 -13.68 11.83
C ASP A 31 -22.31 -12.15 11.91
N ASP A 32 -21.90 -11.43 10.86
CA ASP A 32 -21.64 -9.99 10.97
C ASP A 32 -22.47 -9.12 10.02
N THR A 33 -23.64 -9.61 9.58
CA THR A 33 -24.62 -8.77 8.87
C THR A 33 -25.14 -7.61 9.74
N HIS A 34 -25.02 -7.70 11.07
CA HIS A 34 -25.26 -6.60 12.01
C HIS A 34 -24.02 -5.70 12.24
N THR A 35 -22.82 -6.18 11.90
CA THR A 35 -21.55 -5.44 11.96
C THR A 35 -21.21 -4.79 10.63
N ILE A 36 -22.13 -4.83 9.66
CA ILE A 36 -22.19 -3.85 8.58
C ILE A 36 -22.26 -2.51 9.29
N GLN A 37 -21.10 -1.85 9.47
CA GLN A 37 -21.05 -0.47 9.90
C GLN A 37 -21.79 0.29 8.81
N ILE A 38 -23.07 0.49 9.06
CA ILE A 38 -23.90 1.51 8.48
C ILE A 38 -23.23 2.82 8.89
N TYR A 39 -22.14 3.20 8.22
CA TYR A 39 -21.63 4.56 8.29
C TYR A 39 -22.67 5.40 7.56
N ASN A 40 -23.48 6.12 8.33
CA ASN A 40 -24.50 7.06 7.84
C ASN A 40 -25.56 6.44 6.91
N GLY A 41 -26.05 5.23 7.19
CA GLY A 41 -27.17 4.66 6.42
C GLY A 41 -26.77 3.98 5.11
N LYS A 42 -25.47 3.94 4.75
CA LYS A 42 -25.00 3.50 3.43
C LYS A 42 -24.16 2.22 3.50
N GLU A 43 -24.46 1.27 2.61
CA GLU A 43 -23.62 0.10 2.38
C GLU A 43 -22.39 0.51 1.53
N CYS A 44 -21.29 0.83 2.21
CA CYS A 44 -20.05 1.28 1.57
C CYS A 44 -19.38 0.19 0.72
N PHE A 45 -19.38 -1.04 1.23
CA PHE A 45 -18.74 -2.19 0.62
C PHE A 45 -19.65 -3.42 0.74
N ASP A 46 -19.71 -4.21 -0.32
CA ASP A 46 -20.50 -5.43 -0.36
C ASP A 46 -19.80 -6.53 0.45
N TYR A 47 -20.10 -6.59 1.74
CA TYR A 47 -19.49 -7.55 2.65
C TYR A 47 -19.67 -9.00 2.18
N LYS A 48 -20.83 -9.33 1.58
CA LYS A 48 -21.15 -10.68 1.13
C LYS A 48 -20.24 -11.13 -0.01
N SER A 49 -19.88 -10.23 -0.93
CA SER A 49 -18.93 -10.56 -2.00
C SER A 49 -17.46 -10.43 -1.60
N VAL A 50 -17.15 -9.56 -0.64
CA VAL A 50 -15.77 -9.26 -0.24
C VAL A 50 -15.24 -10.25 0.82
N CYS A 51 -16.03 -10.58 1.84
CA CYS A 51 -15.60 -11.47 2.93
C CYS A 51 -15.10 -12.84 2.45
N PRO A 52 -15.78 -13.57 1.54
CA PRO A 52 -15.30 -14.87 1.09
C PRO A 52 -13.91 -14.81 0.44
N LYS A 53 -13.62 -13.76 -0.34
CA LYS A 53 -12.31 -13.57 -0.97
C LYS A 53 -11.21 -13.34 0.06
N PHE A 54 -11.51 -12.51 1.06
CA PHE A 54 -10.61 -12.26 2.18
C PHE A 54 -10.30 -13.56 2.93
N ILE A 55 -11.33 -14.30 3.37
CA ILE A 55 -11.14 -15.55 4.13
C ILE A 55 -10.33 -16.58 3.33
N LYS A 56 -10.61 -16.69 2.02
CA LYS A 56 -9.92 -17.62 1.13
C LYS A 56 -8.43 -17.34 1.05
N TYR A 57 -8.07 -16.07 0.91
CA TYR A 57 -6.67 -15.65 0.92
C TYR A 57 -6.00 -16.00 2.25
N MET A 58 -6.65 -15.68 3.38
CA MET A 58 -6.08 -15.92 4.71
C MET A 58 -5.85 -17.42 4.99
N ILE A 59 -6.79 -18.29 4.58
CA ILE A 59 -6.65 -19.74 4.66
C ILE A 59 -5.47 -20.21 3.81
N LYS A 60 -5.39 -19.80 2.55
CA LYS A 60 -4.29 -20.19 1.64
C LYS A 60 -2.92 -19.78 2.16
N ILE A 61 -2.80 -18.59 2.74
CA ILE A 61 -1.56 -18.15 3.41
C ILE A 61 -1.19 -19.09 4.56
N LYS A 62 -2.17 -19.42 5.42
CA LYS A 62 -1.95 -20.30 6.57
C LYS A 62 -1.58 -21.72 6.14
N GLU A 63 -2.25 -22.29 5.14
CA GLU A 63 -1.94 -23.61 4.59
C GLU A 63 -0.53 -23.68 4.02
N LYS A 64 -0.13 -22.68 3.24
CA LYS A 64 1.14 -22.70 2.51
C LYS A 64 2.35 -22.31 3.36
N TYR A 65 2.16 -21.41 4.33
CA TYR A 65 3.26 -20.85 5.13
C TYR A 65 3.15 -21.13 6.63
N GLY A 66 2.14 -21.87 7.07
CA GLY A 66 1.91 -22.26 8.46
C GLY A 66 1.40 -21.15 9.38
N LYS A 67 1.56 -19.88 8.99
CA LYS A 67 1.12 -18.72 9.78
C LYS A 67 0.79 -17.52 8.90
N ILE A 68 -0.12 -16.68 9.40
CA ILE A 68 -0.39 -15.36 8.86
C ILE A 68 0.57 -14.37 9.54
N THR A 69 1.15 -13.46 8.76
CA THR A 69 2.12 -12.45 9.26
C THR A 69 1.63 -11.04 8.96
N PRO A 70 2.22 -10.01 9.62
CA PRO A 70 1.96 -8.61 9.30
C PRO A 70 2.01 -8.25 7.83
N GLU A 71 3.01 -8.78 7.14
CA GLU A 71 3.21 -8.53 5.72
C GLU A 71 2.10 -9.14 4.88
N SER A 72 1.59 -10.32 5.22
CA SER A 72 0.54 -10.99 4.43
C SER A 72 -0.80 -10.24 4.46
N TYR A 73 -1.23 -9.70 5.62
CA TYR A 73 -2.48 -8.95 5.67
C TYR A 73 -2.31 -7.50 5.21
N LYS A 74 -1.12 -6.90 5.30
CA LYS A 74 -0.85 -5.59 4.67
C LYS A 74 -0.88 -5.71 3.15
N TYR A 75 -0.32 -6.80 2.62
CA TYR A 75 -0.39 -7.14 1.20
C TYR A 75 -1.83 -7.31 0.72
N LEU A 76 -2.63 -8.11 1.43
CA LEU A 76 -4.03 -8.31 1.06
C LEU A 76 -4.83 -7.00 1.07
N TYR A 77 -4.58 -6.10 2.04
CA TYR A 77 -5.21 -4.79 2.07
C TYR A 77 -4.98 -4.01 0.77
N TYR A 78 -3.74 -3.95 0.28
CA TYR A 78 -3.42 -3.31 -1.00
C TYR A 78 -4.29 -3.85 -2.14
N TRP A 79 -4.36 -5.17 -2.31
CA TRP A 79 -5.16 -5.78 -3.39
C TRP A 79 -6.65 -5.52 -3.25
N MET A 80 -7.16 -5.66 -2.04
CA MET A 80 -8.57 -5.41 -1.77
C MET A 80 -8.93 -3.96 -2.02
N HIS A 81 -8.06 -3.02 -1.63
CA HIS A 81 -8.22 -1.60 -1.92
C HIS A 81 -8.37 -1.33 -3.41
N GLN A 82 -7.48 -1.91 -4.23
CA GLN A 82 -7.50 -1.73 -5.68
C GLN A 82 -8.72 -2.37 -6.38
N ASN A 83 -9.20 -3.51 -5.90
CA ASN A 83 -10.16 -4.34 -6.66
C ASN A 83 -11.59 -4.36 -6.09
N PHE A 84 -11.74 -4.14 -4.78
CA PHE A 84 -12.98 -4.44 -4.07
C PHE A 84 -13.44 -3.34 -3.11
N LEU A 85 -12.52 -2.49 -2.65
CA LEU A 85 -12.81 -1.39 -1.73
C LEU A 85 -12.73 -0.02 -2.43
N THR A 86 -13.00 0.01 -3.74
CA THR A 86 -13.07 1.25 -4.50
C THR A 86 -14.29 2.08 -4.05
N PHE A 87 -14.05 3.36 -3.77
CA PHE A 87 -14.99 4.27 -3.11
C PHE A 87 -16.36 4.30 -3.80
N LYS A 88 -17.41 3.83 -3.11
CA LYS A 88 -18.82 4.09 -3.49
C LYS A 88 -19.36 5.44 -2.96
N GLY A 89 -18.52 6.24 -2.28
CA GLY A 89 -18.86 7.58 -1.80
C GLY A 89 -17.81 8.12 -0.80
N ASN A 90 -17.77 9.45 -0.60
CA ASN A 90 -16.73 10.15 0.17
C ASN A 90 -16.63 9.77 1.67
N ASP A 91 -17.66 9.16 2.25
CA ASP A 91 -17.71 8.83 3.68
C ASP A 91 -17.24 7.39 4.00
N CYS A 92 -16.84 6.61 2.99
CA CYS A 92 -16.48 5.21 3.16
C CYS A 92 -15.03 5.04 3.61
N ASN A 93 -14.84 4.36 4.75
CA ASN A 93 -13.51 4.08 5.30
C ASN A 93 -13.09 2.62 5.01
N ALA A 94 -12.32 2.42 3.94
CA ALA A 94 -11.82 1.11 3.51
C ALA A 94 -10.96 0.43 4.58
N PHE A 95 -10.14 1.19 5.32
CA PHE A 95 -9.28 0.65 6.37
C PHE A 95 -10.08 0.15 7.57
N ALA A 96 -11.09 0.91 8.02
CA ALA A 96 -12.00 0.48 9.08
C ALA A 96 -12.75 -0.80 8.68
N PHE A 97 -13.25 -0.85 7.44
CA PHE A 97 -13.89 -2.05 6.89
C PHE A 97 -12.93 -3.25 6.87
N TYR A 98 -11.68 -3.04 6.47
CA TYR A 98 -10.66 -4.10 6.48
C TYR A 98 -10.37 -4.64 7.89
N LYS A 99 -10.36 -3.78 8.92
CA LYS A 99 -10.24 -4.20 10.32
C LYS A 99 -11.41 -5.07 10.78
N ILE A 100 -12.62 -4.84 10.27
CA ILE A 100 -13.79 -5.70 10.55
C ILE A 100 -13.56 -7.11 9.99
N LEU A 101 -13.11 -7.22 8.73
CA LEU A 101 -12.79 -8.52 8.12
C LEU A 101 -11.75 -9.30 8.94
N LEU A 102 -10.68 -8.62 9.36
CA LEU A 102 -9.65 -9.21 10.21
C LEU A 102 -10.20 -9.71 11.56
N ASN A 103 -11.03 -8.89 12.22
CA ASN A 103 -11.64 -9.26 13.50
C ASN A 103 -12.54 -10.50 13.38
N ASN A 104 -13.33 -10.59 12.31
CA ASN A 104 -14.24 -11.71 12.11
C ASN A 104 -13.48 -13.02 11.86
N TYR A 105 -12.39 -12.96 11.08
CA TYR A 105 -11.49 -14.09 10.94
C TYR A 105 -10.86 -14.53 12.27
N CYS A 106 -10.45 -13.58 13.12
CA CYS A 106 -9.84 -13.89 14.42
C CYS A 106 -10.80 -14.52 15.43
N LYS A 107 -12.06 -14.05 15.49
CA LYS A 107 -13.11 -14.63 16.33
C LYS A 107 -13.31 -16.12 16.00
N ASN A 108 -13.48 -16.41 14.71
CA ASN A 108 -13.73 -17.77 14.23
C ASN A 108 -12.49 -18.67 14.32
N GLY A 109 -11.29 -18.09 14.36
CA GLY A 109 -10.04 -18.82 14.59
C GLY A 109 -9.75 -19.14 16.07
N ASN A 110 -10.38 -18.45 17.02
CA ASN A 110 -10.04 -18.40 18.46
C ASN A 110 -8.68 -17.73 18.78
N TRP A 111 -8.36 -16.62 18.10
CA TRP A 111 -7.05 -15.96 18.16
C TRP A 111 -7.15 -14.64 18.94
N GLU A 112 -7.59 -14.68 20.19
CA GLU A 112 -7.87 -13.47 21.01
C GLU A 112 -6.69 -12.49 21.07
N GLN A 113 -5.45 -12.98 21.07
CA GLN A 113 -4.24 -12.15 21.07
C GLN A 113 -4.13 -11.24 19.82
N TRP A 114 -4.80 -11.59 18.72
CA TRP A 114 -4.83 -10.77 17.52
C TRP A 114 -5.78 -9.57 17.62
N LYS A 115 -6.77 -9.57 18.51
CA LYS A 115 -7.71 -8.44 18.64
C LYS A 115 -7.00 -7.16 19.07
N THR A 116 -6.11 -7.25 20.06
CA THR A 116 -5.30 -6.11 20.51
C THR A 116 -4.43 -5.60 19.35
N HIS A 117 -3.74 -6.51 18.67
CA HIS A 117 -2.92 -6.18 17.50
C HIS A 117 -3.71 -5.46 16.41
N ILE A 118 -4.92 -5.95 16.06
CA ILE A 118 -5.80 -5.30 15.08
C ILE A 118 -6.24 -3.91 15.55
N SER A 119 -6.59 -3.77 16.83
CA SER A 119 -7.02 -2.49 17.39
C SER A 119 -5.94 -1.41 17.27
N GLU A 120 -4.68 -1.77 17.49
CA GLU A 120 -3.51 -0.89 17.46
C GLU A 120 -2.98 -0.59 16.05
N MET A 121 -3.47 -1.30 15.01
CA MET A 121 -3.08 -1.03 13.63
C MET A 121 -3.36 0.42 13.24
N LYS A 122 -2.34 1.07 12.70
CA LYS A 122 -2.42 2.46 12.22
C LYS A 122 -2.48 2.50 10.70
N TYR A 123 -3.32 3.40 10.19
CA TYR A 123 -3.50 3.57 8.75
C TYR A 123 -2.21 3.97 8.04
N ASP A 124 -1.39 4.83 8.65
CA ASP A 124 -0.14 5.33 8.06
C ASP A 124 0.88 4.21 7.79
N GLU A 125 0.86 3.13 8.58
CA GLU A 125 1.69 1.95 8.28
C GLU A 125 1.20 1.17 7.06
N PHE A 126 -0.10 1.09 6.85
CA PHE A 126 -0.70 0.43 5.69
C PHE A 126 -0.55 1.29 4.45
N GLU A 127 -0.68 2.61 4.58
CA GLU A 127 -0.42 3.57 3.52
C GLU A 127 1.02 3.48 3.03
N ARG A 128 2.01 3.53 3.93
CA ARG A 128 3.43 3.34 3.57
C ARG A 128 3.69 1.97 2.93
N HIS A 129 3.06 0.91 3.44
CA HIS A 129 3.16 -0.41 2.83
C HIS A 129 2.55 -0.42 1.42
N ASN A 130 1.39 0.22 1.23
CA ASN A 130 0.71 0.33 -0.05
C ASN A 130 1.53 1.13 -1.08
N ASN A 131 2.24 2.17 -0.65
CA ASN A 131 3.14 2.94 -1.51
C ASN A 131 4.27 2.05 -2.04
N LEU A 132 4.92 1.27 -1.16
CA LEU A 132 5.92 0.28 -1.59
C LEU A 132 5.30 -0.76 -2.52
N MET A 133 4.13 -1.30 -2.16
CA MET A 133 3.40 -2.26 -2.99
C MET A 133 3.12 -1.75 -4.40
N HIS A 134 2.64 -0.51 -4.52
CA HIS A 134 2.35 0.14 -5.79
C HIS A 134 3.61 0.29 -6.63
N LEU A 135 4.67 0.83 -6.01
CA LEU A 135 5.95 1.04 -6.68
C LEU A 135 6.55 -0.27 -7.19
N TYR A 136 6.52 -1.33 -6.37
CA TYR A 136 7.00 -2.65 -6.76
C TYR A 136 6.10 -3.35 -7.78
N ASP A 137 4.80 -3.08 -7.84
CA ASP A 137 3.92 -3.62 -8.88
C ASP A 137 4.20 -2.97 -10.24
N ILE A 138 4.33 -1.64 -10.29
CA ILE A 138 4.76 -0.92 -11.50
C ILE A 138 6.12 -1.45 -11.95
N PHE A 139 7.08 -1.52 -11.03
CA PHE A 139 8.44 -2.01 -11.30
C PHE A 139 8.44 -3.45 -11.78
N HIS A 140 7.68 -4.35 -11.16
CA HIS A 140 7.58 -5.74 -11.59
C HIS A 140 6.96 -5.86 -12.99
N ASN A 141 5.93 -5.08 -13.29
CA ASN A 141 5.27 -5.03 -14.61
C ASN A 141 6.17 -4.39 -15.69
N PHE A 142 7.22 -3.69 -15.29
CA PHE A 142 8.27 -3.15 -16.13
C PHE A 142 9.35 -4.20 -16.46
N ILE A 143 9.76 -5.02 -15.48
CA ILE A 143 10.78 -6.08 -15.66
C ILE A 143 10.23 -7.30 -16.40
N THR A 144 8.95 -7.62 -16.15
CA THR A 144 8.35 -8.87 -16.64
C THR A 144 7.92 -8.70 -18.10
N PRO A 145 8.40 -9.54 -19.04
CA PRO A 145 8.44 -9.29 -20.48
C PRO A 145 7.10 -9.52 -21.21
N LYS A 146 5.97 -9.16 -20.60
CA LYS A 146 4.67 -9.24 -21.30
C LYS A 146 4.60 -8.22 -22.44
N ASP A 147 5.24 -7.07 -22.26
CA ASP A 147 5.29 -6.00 -23.25
C ASP A 147 6.66 -5.97 -23.92
N LYS A 148 6.72 -6.47 -25.17
CA LYS A 148 7.95 -6.47 -25.98
C LYS A 148 8.28 -5.09 -26.55
N GLU A 149 7.34 -4.15 -26.49
CA GLU A 149 7.49 -2.82 -27.06
C GLU A 149 8.24 -1.89 -26.10
N GLU A 150 9.35 -1.35 -26.58
CA GLU A 150 10.26 -0.52 -25.78
C GLU A 150 9.61 0.78 -25.28
N ASN A 151 8.75 1.39 -26.09
CA ASN A 151 7.99 2.59 -25.70
C ASN A 151 7.13 2.36 -24.45
N ILE A 152 6.50 1.19 -24.32
CA ILE A 152 5.65 0.86 -23.17
C ILE A 152 6.52 0.75 -21.91
N LYS A 153 7.73 0.18 -22.01
CA LYS A 153 8.67 0.10 -20.89
C LYS A 153 9.08 1.48 -20.40
N CYS A 154 9.34 2.41 -21.31
CA CYS A 154 9.73 3.78 -20.96
C CYS A 154 8.59 4.56 -20.28
N ILE A 155 7.34 4.40 -20.74
CA ILE A 155 6.17 5.01 -20.09
C ILE A 155 6.02 4.51 -18.65
N LYS A 156 6.09 3.19 -18.42
CA LYS A 156 5.99 2.61 -17.07
C LYS A 156 7.14 3.02 -16.15
N ALA A 157 8.34 3.14 -16.70
CA ALA A 157 9.49 3.55 -15.92
C ALA A 157 9.39 5.04 -15.52
N ASN A 158 8.84 5.92 -16.36
CA ASN A 158 8.51 7.29 -15.97
C ASN A 158 7.42 7.37 -14.90
N GLU A 159 6.39 6.52 -14.98
CA GLU A 159 5.38 6.39 -13.91
C GLU A 159 6.02 5.98 -12.58
N CYS A 160 6.97 5.04 -12.64
CA CYS A 160 7.74 4.59 -11.49
C CYS A 160 8.56 5.72 -10.85
N VAL A 161 9.23 6.55 -11.66
CA VAL A 161 9.97 7.74 -11.19
C VAL A 161 9.03 8.69 -10.46
N LYS A 162 7.88 9.02 -11.08
CA LYS A 162 6.90 9.94 -10.50
C LYS A 162 6.43 9.45 -9.12
N GLN A 163 6.04 8.19 -9.02
CA GLN A 163 5.58 7.62 -7.74
C GLN A 163 6.70 7.55 -6.71
N TYR A 164 7.93 7.23 -7.13
CA TYR A 164 9.08 7.26 -6.23
C TYR A 164 9.31 8.64 -5.61
N ASP A 165 9.29 9.69 -6.44
CA ASP A 165 9.55 11.06 -5.99
C ASP A 165 8.50 11.53 -4.97
N GLU A 166 7.22 11.17 -5.15
CA GLU A 166 6.15 11.41 -4.18
C GLU A 166 6.36 10.62 -2.87
N TYR A 167 6.81 9.36 -2.97
CA TYR A 167 6.92 8.44 -1.84
C TYR A 167 8.18 8.63 -1.00
N ILE A 168 9.25 9.20 -1.58
CA ILE A 168 10.50 9.46 -0.87
C ILE A 168 10.47 10.77 -0.06
N GLU A 169 9.51 11.67 -0.30
CA GLU A 169 9.45 12.96 0.40
C GLU A 169 9.49 12.84 1.94
N PRO A 170 8.74 11.93 2.57
CA PRO A 170 8.79 11.75 4.02
C PRO A 170 10.15 11.27 4.56
N CYS A 171 11.05 10.84 3.68
CA CYS A 171 12.39 10.36 4.01
C CYS A 171 13.46 11.46 3.96
N PHE A 172 13.12 12.64 3.44
CA PHE A 172 14.04 13.77 3.33
C PHE A 172 14.55 14.26 4.69
N GLY A 173 15.78 14.79 4.70
CA GLY A 173 16.49 15.13 5.93
C GLY A 173 17.11 13.92 6.64
N GLY A 174 17.14 12.75 5.99
CA GLY A 174 17.76 11.53 6.50
C GLY A 174 16.93 10.81 7.55
N VAL A 175 15.60 10.89 7.47
CA VAL A 175 14.69 10.16 8.37
C VAL A 175 14.96 8.65 8.24
N ARG A 176 15.24 8.00 9.36
CA ARG A 176 15.49 6.56 9.40
C ARG A 176 14.20 5.81 9.72
N SER A 177 13.77 4.98 8.79
CA SER A 177 12.66 4.05 8.97
C SER A 177 12.79 2.89 8.00
N ASN A 178 12.20 1.74 8.32
CA ASN A 178 12.18 0.58 7.42
C ASN A 178 11.58 0.93 6.05
N TYR A 179 10.62 1.87 6.00
CA TYR A 179 10.05 2.37 4.75
C TYR A 179 11.08 3.11 3.90
N CYS A 180 11.84 4.02 4.50
CA CYS A 180 12.89 4.77 3.82
C CYS A 180 14.07 3.88 3.40
N ASP A 181 14.42 2.90 4.22
CA ASP A 181 15.45 1.93 3.87
C ASP A 181 15.02 1.07 2.68
N GLU A 182 13.73 0.71 2.58
CA GLU A 182 13.24 -0.02 1.41
C GLU A 182 13.18 0.86 0.16
N LEU A 183 12.83 2.15 0.26
CA LEU A 183 12.90 3.06 -0.89
C LEU A 183 14.34 3.28 -1.38
N LYS A 184 15.34 3.21 -0.48
CA LYS A 184 16.76 3.19 -0.89
C LYS A 184 17.11 1.92 -1.66
N ASN A 185 16.70 0.76 -1.16
CA ASN A 185 16.88 -0.51 -1.86
C ASN A 185 16.19 -0.48 -3.24
N PHE A 186 14.98 0.07 -3.31
CA PHE A 186 14.25 0.25 -4.56
C PHE A 186 15.04 1.10 -5.56
N LYS A 187 15.61 2.22 -5.11
CA LYS A 187 16.44 3.09 -5.95
C LYS A 187 17.61 2.32 -6.56
N GLU A 188 18.34 1.55 -5.76
CA GLU A 188 19.45 0.73 -6.28
C GLU A 188 18.98 -0.28 -7.34
N ASP A 189 17.87 -0.97 -7.09
CA ASP A 189 17.28 -1.93 -8.03
C ASP A 189 16.84 -1.26 -9.34
N TYR A 190 16.20 -0.08 -9.26
CA TYR A 190 15.74 0.68 -10.41
C TYR A 190 16.89 1.20 -11.26
N GLU A 191 17.88 1.85 -10.64
CA GLU A 191 19.01 2.49 -11.34
C GLU A 191 19.87 1.47 -12.08
N LYS A 192 20.07 0.30 -11.46
CA LYS A 192 20.77 -0.81 -12.11
C LYS A 192 20.06 -1.25 -13.39
N LEU A 193 18.73 -1.30 -13.38
CA LEU A 193 17.97 -1.84 -14.50
C LEU A 193 17.74 -0.80 -15.60
N ILE A 194 17.46 0.46 -15.24
CA ILE A 194 17.25 1.53 -16.22
C ILE A 194 18.52 1.84 -17.02
N ALA A 195 19.71 1.57 -16.45
CA ALA A 195 20.98 1.68 -17.15
C ALA A 195 21.05 0.82 -18.42
N GLU A 196 20.31 -0.29 -18.47
CA GLU A 196 20.30 -1.23 -19.59
C GLU A 196 19.24 -0.90 -20.67
N LEU A 197 18.40 0.11 -20.46
CA LEU A 197 17.29 0.46 -21.37
C LEU A 197 17.55 1.72 -22.20
N THR A 198 17.09 1.68 -23.45
CA THR A 198 17.08 2.81 -24.39
C THR A 198 15.77 3.60 -24.30
N CYS A 199 15.60 4.29 -23.18
CA CYS A 199 14.54 5.28 -22.98
C CYS A 199 15.09 6.69 -23.11
N GLU A 200 14.55 7.47 -24.05
CA GLU A 200 14.81 8.91 -24.13
C GLU A 200 14.06 9.64 -23.00
N ASN A 201 14.69 10.66 -22.43
CA ASN A 201 14.12 11.54 -21.39
C ASN A 201 13.67 10.86 -20.08
N ILE A 202 14.22 9.70 -19.74
CA ILE A 202 13.96 9.06 -18.44
C ILE A 202 14.94 9.50 -17.35
N THR A 203 14.45 9.71 -16.13
CA THR A 203 15.28 9.90 -14.94
C THR A 203 16.00 8.59 -14.61
N ARG A 204 17.33 8.60 -14.81
CA ARG A 204 18.21 7.45 -14.56
C ARG A 204 18.78 7.42 -13.14
N ILE A 205 18.77 8.56 -12.45
CA ILE A 205 19.26 8.70 -11.09
C ILE A 205 18.12 9.28 -10.27
N LEU A 206 17.56 8.49 -9.35
CA LEU A 206 16.46 8.90 -8.49
C LEU A 206 16.95 9.80 -7.36
N THR A 207 16.05 10.57 -6.77
CA THR A 207 16.38 11.47 -5.65
C THR A 207 16.81 10.69 -4.41
N SER A 208 17.96 11.03 -3.82
CA SER A 208 18.40 10.42 -2.54
C SER A 208 17.79 11.16 -1.34
N PRO A 209 17.37 10.44 -0.29
CA PRO A 209 16.78 11.06 0.90
C PRO A 209 17.76 11.94 1.70
N GLU A 210 19.07 11.71 1.54
CA GLU A 210 20.13 12.52 2.14
C GLU A 210 20.37 13.85 1.40
N GLY A 211 19.92 13.97 0.14
CA GLY A 211 20.29 15.06 -0.77
C GLY A 211 19.41 16.30 -0.71
N ILE A 212 18.19 16.19 -0.17
CA ILE A 212 17.34 17.38 0.05
C ILE A 212 17.84 18.07 1.31
N SER A 213 18.72 19.05 1.07
CA SER A 213 19.46 19.74 2.10
C SER A 213 18.54 20.18 3.25
N LYS A 214 19.00 20.02 4.50
CA LYS A 214 18.37 20.65 5.66
C LYS A 214 17.96 22.09 5.36
N ALA A 215 18.76 22.81 4.58
CA ALA A 215 18.49 24.16 4.14
C ALA A 215 17.12 24.33 3.44
N TYR A 216 16.68 23.42 2.56
CA TYR A 216 15.39 23.51 1.87
C TYR A 216 14.18 23.38 2.82
N ILE A 217 14.28 22.45 3.77
CA ILE A 217 13.25 22.24 4.82
C ILE A 217 13.24 23.44 5.78
N THR A 218 14.41 23.99 6.12
CA THR A 218 14.51 25.21 6.93
C THR A 218 13.94 26.42 6.20
N THR A 219 14.19 26.59 4.89
CA THR A 219 13.64 27.72 4.13
C THR A 219 12.12 27.68 4.03
N ILE A 220 11.50 26.51 3.78
CA ILE A 220 10.03 26.40 3.77
C ILE A 220 9.46 26.82 5.12
N SER A 221 10.05 26.33 6.21
CA SER A 221 9.60 26.61 7.59
C SER A 221 9.75 28.09 7.94
N VAL A 222 10.88 28.72 7.57
CA VAL A 222 11.14 30.14 7.84
C VAL A 222 10.23 31.04 7.00
N VAL A 223 10.01 30.70 5.73
CA VAL A 223 9.15 31.48 4.83
C VAL A 223 7.69 31.44 5.28
N THR A 224 7.18 30.29 5.72
CA THR A 224 5.80 30.21 6.26
C THR A 224 5.64 30.99 7.57
N ILE A 225 6.60 30.91 8.49
CA ILE A 225 6.58 31.69 9.74
C ILE A 225 6.61 33.20 9.47
N LEU A 226 7.32 33.67 8.44
CA LEU A 226 7.40 35.08 8.11
C LEU A 226 6.16 35.59 7.36
N ILE A 227 5.59 34.78 6.46
CA ILE A 227 4.47 35.20 5.61
C ILE A 227 3.14 35.22 6.37
N VAL A 228 2.89 34.25 7.25
CA VAL A 228 1.61 34.15 7.99
C VAL A 228 1.30 35.41 8.81
N PRO A 229 2.22 35.95 9.64
CA PRO A 229 1.99 37.20 10.38
C PRO A 229 1.77 38.40 9.47
N ILE A 230 2.45 38.46 8.32
CA ILE A 230 2.29 39.56 7.35
C ILE A 230 0.88 39.53 6.74
N ILE A 231 0.40 38.36 6.33
CA ILE A 231 -0.96 38.20 5.81
C ILE A 231 -1.99 38.55 6.89
N LEU A 232 -1.80 38.07 8.12
CA LEU A 232 -2.69 38.42 9.25
C LEU A 232 -2.68 39.92 9.51
N TYR A 233 -1.53 40.58 9.46
CA TYR A 233 -1.44 42.03 9.61
C TYR A 233 -2.28 42.80 8.58
N PHE A 234 -2.28 42.36 7.31
CA PHE A 234 -3.09 43.00 6.27
C PHE A 234 -4.58 42.64 6.31
N LEU A 235 -4.95 41.50 6.90
CA LEU A 235 -6.35 41.08 7.02
C LEU A 235 -7.05 41.67 8.26
N TYR A 236 -6.30 41.91 9.34
CA TYR A 236 -6.81 42.39 10.62
C TYR A 236 -6.54 43.90 10.88
N LYS A 237 -5.99 44.60 9.88
CA LYS A 237 -5.84 46.06 9.86
C LYS A 237 -6.72 46.64 8.77
#